data_AF-A0A261RS47-F1
#
_entry.id   AF-A0A261RS47-F1
#
_cell.length_a   1.000
_cell.length_b   1.000
_cell.length_c   1.000
_cell.angle_alpha   90.00
_cell.angle_beta   90.00
_cell.angle_gamma   90.00
#
_symmetry.space_group_name_H-M   'P 1'
#
loop_
_entity.id
_entity.type
_entity.pdbx_description
1 polymer ?
#
loop_
_entity_poly.entity_id
_entity_poly.type
_entity_poly.pdbx_seq_one_letter_code
_entity_poly.pdbx_strand_id
1 'polypeptide(L)'
;MSKGRFDLTNGWNLLRIAAGAFFFPHVAGKFVGFTTINPMVLGFFETAGFSPAAAFVWLAAVLEAVVGVALVLGIFTRYAVLAGAFILLTAAYALHSVTGFKGWVWNSGGYEYPVFWAIACLAVALEAFRQRRGSLRAVEPQAAA
;
A
#
# COMPACT_ATOMS: atom_id res chain seq x y z
N MET A 1 -19.70 23.21 0.83
CA MET A 1 -19.79 21.75 0.67
C MET A 1 -18.83 21.09 1.63
N SER A 2 -19.31 20.18 2.49
CA SER A 2 -18.44 19.30 3.27
C SER A 2 -17.62 18.46 2.30
N LYS A 3 -16.30 18.65 2.25
CA LYS A 3 -15.41 17.86 1.39
C LYS A 3 -15.28 16.46 1.97
N GLY A 4 -16.16 15.56 1.54
CA GLY A 4 -16.22 14.19 2.03
C GLY A 4 -14.98 13.37 1.63
N ARG A 5 -14.84 12.19 2.22
CA ARG A 5 -13.74 11.26 1.90
C ARG A 5 -13.75 10.75 0.45
N PHE A 6 -14.86 10.93 -0.27
CA PHE A 6 -15.02 10.61 -1.69
C PHE A 6 -15.11 11.85 -2.59
N ASP A 7 -14.77 13.04 -2.08
CA ASP A 7 -14.67 14.24 -2.91
C ASP A 7 -13.48 14.10 -3.87
N LEU A 8 -13.77 13.79 -5.14
CA LEU A 8 -12.77 13.57 -6.18
C LEU A 8 -12.11 14.87 -6.65
N THR A 9 -12.64 16.04 -6.27
CA THR A 9 -11.97 17.33 -6.52
C THR A 9 -10.78 17.55 -5.60
N ASN A 10 -10.66 16.75 -4.53
CA ASN A 10 -9.50 16.72 -3.65
C ASN A 10 -8.48 15.70 -4.16
N GLY A 11 -7.33 16.17 -4.65
CA GLY A 11 -6.26 15.31 -5.17
C GLY A 11 -5.77 14.26 -4.16
N TRP A 12 -5.87 14.52 -2.86
CA TRP A 12 -5.51 13.54 -1.83
C TRP A 12 -6.48 12.37 -1.76
N ASN A 13 -7.78 12.62 -1.96
CA ASN A 13 -8.76 11.54 -2.03
C ASN A 13 -8.53 10.71 -3.29
N LEU A 14 -8.22 11.34 -4.42
CA LEU A 14 -7.90 10.63 -5.65
C LEU A 14 -6.67 9.72 -5.46
N LEU A 15 -5.58 10.27 -4.91
CA LEU A 15 -4.34 9.50 -4.68
C LEU A 15 -4.55 8.37 -3.67
N ARG A 16 -5.29 8.62 -2.58
CA ARG A 16 -5.64 7.61 -1.57
C ARG A 16 -6.46 6.47 -2.18
N ILE A 17 -7.50 6.80 -2.96
CA ILE A 17 -8.38 5.80 -3.59
C ILE A 17 -7.58 4.99 -4.61
N ALA A 18 -6.77 5.64 -5.45
CA ALA A 18 -5.93 4.96 -6.44
C ALA A 18 -4.91 4.03 -5.76
N ALA A 19 -4.21 4.51 -4.73
CA ALA A 19 -3.27 3.70 -3.96
C ALA A 19 -3.94 2.45 -3.36
N GLY A 20 -5.15 2.59 -2.81
CA GLY A 20 -5.93 1.45 -2.32
C GLY A 20 -6.37 0.49 -3.42
N ALA A 21 -6.92 1.01 -4.52
CA ALA A 21 -7.44 0.22 -5.62
C ALA A 21 -6.35 -0.63 -6.29
N PHE A 22 -5.14 -0.11 -6.36
CA PHE A 22 -4.03 -0.78 -7.03
C PHE A 22 -3.46 -1.96 -6.24
N PHE A 23 -3.80 -2.16 -4.97
CA PHE A 23 -3.51 -3.41 -4.28
C PHE A 23 -4.34 -4.59 -4.82
N PHE A 24 -5.53 -4.38 -5.37
CA PHE A 24 -6.40 -5.47 -5.80
C PHE A 24 -5.84 -6.31 -6.96
N PRO A 25 -5.26 -5.72 -8.03
CA PRO A 25 -4.54 -6.50 -9.04
C PRO A 25 -3.39 -7.34 -8.47
N HIS A 26 -2.68 -6.85 -7.44
CA HIS A 26 -1.61 -7.60 -6.79
C HIS A 26 -2.11 -8.77 -5.96
N VAL A 27 -3.28 -8.64 -5.32
CA VAL A 27 -3.97 -9.76 -4.67
C VAL A 27 -4.42 -10.78 -5.71
N ALA A 28 -5.09 -10.33 -6.77
CA ALA A 28 -5.59 -11.22 -7.83
C ALA A 28 -4.46 -12.00 -8.50
N GLY A 29 -3.33 -11.34 -8.79
CA GLY A 29 -2.17 -11.98 -9.44
C GLY A 29 -1.49 -13.08 -8.61
N LYS A 30 -1.73 -13.14 -7.29
CA LYS A 30 -1.21 -14.21 -6.42
C LYS A 30 -1.90 -15.54 -6.64
N PHE A 31 -3.05 -15.57 -7.31
CA PHE A 31 -3.86 -16.77 -7.48
C PHE A 31 -4.18 -17.06 -8.94
N VAL A 32 -4.29 -18.36 -9.25
CA VAL A 32 -4.94 -18.85 -10.47
C VAL A 32 -6.38 -19.18 -10.07
N GLY A 33 -7.31 -18.31 -10.45
CA GLY A 33 -8.68 -18.33 -9.91
C GLY A 33 -8.72 -17.72 -8.50
N PHE A 34 -9.50 -18.30 -7.59
CA PHE A 34 -9.75 -17.71 -6.26
C PHE A 34 -8.99 -18.36 -5.10
N THR A 35 -8.52 -19.60 -5.25
CA THR A 35 -8.01 -20.40 -4.11
C THR A 35 -6.63 -21.00 -4.35
N THR A 36 -6.21 -21.14 -5.61
CA THR A 36 -4.96 -21.81 -5.96
C THR A 36 -3.86 -20.77 -6.12
N ILE A 37 -2.77 -20.88 -5.34
CA ILE A 37 -1.62 -19.98 -5.48
C ILE A 37 -1.03 -20.11 -6.88
N ASN A 38 -0.70 -18.97 -7.50
CA ASN A 38 0.04 -18.92 -8.75
C ASN A 38 1.45 -19.51 -8.57
N PRO A 39 1.83 -20.58 -9.29
CA PRO A 39 3.13 -21.23 -9.15
C PRO A 39 4.32 -20.28 -9.38
N MET A 40 4.17 -19.30 -10.28
CA MET A 40 5.21 -18.30 -10.54
C MET A 40 5.42 -17.39 -9.33
N VAL A 41 4.34 -17.03 -8.64
CA VAL A 41 4.42 -16.22 -7.41
C VAL A 41 5.01 -17.04 -6.27
N LEU A 42 4.61 -18.31 -6.13
CA LEU A 42 5.18 -19.20 -5.13
C LEU A 42 6.70 -19.33 -5.30
N GLY A 43 7.16 -19.60 -6.52
CA GLY A 43 8.59 -19.69 -6.84
C GLY A 43 9.36 -18.39 -6.61
N PHE A 44 8.74 -17.22 -6.86
CA PHE A 44 9.34 -15.94 -6.50
C PHE A 44 9.53 -15.81 -4.99
N PHE A 45 8.52 -16.14 -4.17
CA PHE A 45 8.63 -16.06 -2.72
C PHE A 45 9.69 -17.02 -2.15
N GLU A 46 9.81 -18.22 -2.72
CA GLU A 46 10.90 -19.16 -2.39
C GLU A 46 12.27 -18.57 -2.72
N THR A 47 12.42 -18.01 -3.93
CA THR A 47 13.68 -17.41 -4.40
C THR A 47 14.06 -16.18 -3.56
N ALA A 48 13.07 -15.39 -3.12
CA ALA A 48 13.26 -14.25 -2.23
C ALA A 48 13.50 -14.64 -0.76
N GLY A 49 13.54 -15.95 -0.43
CA GLY A 49 13.89 -16.45 0.90
C GLY A 49 12.76 -16.47 1.92
N PHE A 50 11.49 -16.32 1.49
CA PHE A 50 10.35 -16.43 2.39
C PHE A 50 10.02 -17.90 2.66
N SER A 51 10.20 -18.34 3.91
CA SER A 51 9.91 -19.71 4.34
C SER A 51 8.95 -19.75 5.53
N PRO A 52 7.80 -20.46 5.45
CA PRO A 52 7.25 -21.16 4.28
C PRO A 52 6.64 -20.19 3.25
N ALA A 53 7.04 -20.31 1.97
CA ALA A 53 6.63 -19.38 0.91
C ALA A 53 5.12 -19.22 0.77
N ALA A 54 4.37 -20.32 0.77
CA ALA A 54 2.91 -20.30 0.63
C ALA A 54 2.22 -19.48 1.75
N ALA A 55 2.74 -19.55 2.99
CA ALA A 55 2.19 -18.78 4.11
C ALA A 55 2.40 -17.27 3.89
N PHE A 56 3.57 -16.87 3.39
CA PHE A 56 3.85 -15.48 3.07
C PHE A 56 3.05 -14.96 1.87
N VAL A 57 2.75 -15.80 0.88
CA VAL A 57 1.84 -15.43 -0.23
C VAL A 57 0.44 -15.11 0.30
N TRP A 58 -0.13 -15.97 1.14
CA TRP A 58 -1.43 -15.74 1.77
C TRP A 58 -1.42 -14.50 2.68
N LEU A 59 -0.36 -14.33 3.48
CA LEU A 59 -0.20 -13.16 4.33
C LEU A 59 -0.18 -11.87 3.51
N ALA A 60 0.62 -11.82 2.44
CA ALA A 60 0.67 -10.68 1.55
C ALA A 60 -0.69 -10.40 0.90
N ALA A 61 -1.39 -11.43 0.41
CA ALA A 61 -2.72 -11.29 -0.17
C ALA A 61 -3.74 -10.68 0.81
N VAL A 62 -3.79 -11.17 2.06
CA VAL A 62 -4.71 -10.67 3.08
C VAL A 62 -4.38 -9.22 3.46
N LEU A 63 -3.09 -8.92 3.70
CA LEU A 63 -2.66 -7.58 4.07
C LEU A 63 -2.95 -6.56 2.96
N GLU A 64 -2.62 -6.89 1.72
CA GLU A 64 -2.90 -6.05 0.55
C GLU A 64 -4.41 -5.82 0.36
N ALA A 65 -5.24 -6.85 0.54
CA ALA A 65 -6.69 -6.74 0.42
C ALA A 65 -7.28 -5.83 1.52
N VAL A 66 -6.88 -6.03 2.77
CA VAL A 66 -7.36 -5.21 3.91
C VAL A 66 -6.91 -3.75 3.75
N VAL A 67 -5.64 -3.53 3.38
CA VAL A 67 -5.12 -2.17 3.12
C VAL A 67 -5.85 -1.55 1.94
N GLY A 68 -6.04 -2.27 0.85
CA GLY A 68 -6.74 -1.79 -0.34
C GLY A 68 -8.17 -1.34 -0.02
N VAL A 69 -8.94 -2.16 0.69
CA VAL A 69 -10.31 -1.83 1.13
C VAL A 69 -10.31 -0.62 2.07
N ALA A 70 -9.44 -0.61 3.08
CA ALA A 70 -9.35 0.49 4.04
C ALA A 70 -9.00 1.82 3.35
N LEU A 71 -8.06 1.77 2.41
CA LEU A 71 -7.64 2.93 1.62
C LEU A 71 -8.64 3.35 0.57
N VAL A 72 -9.49 2.49 0.02
CA VAL A 72 -10.57 2.92 -0.89
C VAL A 72 -11.70 3.56 -0.09
N LEU A 73 -12.11 2.95 1.03
CA LEU A 73 -13.24 3.41 1.84
C LEU A 73 -12.90 4.58 2.80
N GLY A 74 -11.61 4.85 3.03
CA GLY A 74 -11.17 5.95 3.87
C GLY A 74 -11.31 5.64 5.36
N ILE A 75 -11.05 4.37 5.69
CA ILE A 75 -11.13 3.80 7.04
C ILE A 75 -9.71 3.77 7.60
N PHE A 76 -9.52 4.37 8.78
CA PHE A 76 -8.21 4.47 9.44
C PHE A 76 -7.04 4.87 8.52
N THR A 77 -7.29 5.78 7.56
CA THR A 77 -6.37 6.12 6.45
C THR A 77 -4.92 6.33 6.89
N ARG A 78 -4.70 7.03 8.02
CA ARG A 78 -3.37 7.32 8.58
C ARG A 78 -2.55 6.06 8.84
N TYR A 79 -3.18 5.00 9.35
CA TYR A 79 -2.50 3.74 9.67
C TYR A 79 -2.54 2.78 8.47
N ALA A 80 -3.67 2.71 7.76
CA ALA A 80 -3.81 1.87 6.57
C ALA A 80 -2.76 2.21 5.51
N VAL A 81 -2.46 3.50 5.32
CA VAL A 81 -1.50 3.92 4.30
C VAL A 81 -0.05 3.68 4.71
N LEU A 82 0.26 3.75 6.01
CA LEU A 82 1.57 3.35 6.52
C LEU A 82 1.79 1.83 6.36
N ALA A 83 0.74 1.03 6.60
CA ALA A 83 0.78 -0.40 6.33
C ALA A 83 0.99 -0.67 4.83
N GLY A 84 0.30 0.05 3.94
CA GLY A 84 0.51 -0.03 2.49
C GLY A 84 1.94 0.31 2.08
N ALA A 85 2.50 1.40 2.62
CA ALA A 85 3.90 1.77 2.38
C ALA A 85 4.87 0.67 2.84
N PHE A 86 4.64 0.08 4.02
CA PHE A 86 5.46 -1.01 4.53
C PHE A 86 5.41 -2.24 3.61
N ILE A 87 4.23 -2.67 3.18
CA ILE A 87 4.05 -3.79 2.24
C ILE A 87 4.83 -3.53 0.93
N LEU A 88 4.72 -2.32 0.39
CA LEU A 88 5.41 -1.95 -0.86
C LEU A 88 6.93 -1.90 -0.69
N LEU A 89 7.43 -1.43 0.46
CA LEU A 89 8.86 -1.46 0.77
C LEU A 89 9.37 -2.89 0.96
N THR A 90 8.58 -3.78 1.58
CA THR A 90 8.91 -5.21 1.65
C THR A 90 8.96 -5.84 0.26
N ALA A 91 8.00 -5.52 -0.61
CA ALA A 91 7.99 -6.00 -1.99
C ALA A 91 9.20 -5.47 -2.78
N ALA A 92 9.54 -4.19 -2.64
CA ALA A 92 10.72 -3.60 -3.25
C ALA A 92 12.01 -4.28 -2.78
N TYR A 93 12.13 -4.54 -1.47
CA TYR A 93 13.27 -5.25 -0.90
C TYR A 93 13.37 -6.69 -1.42
N ALA A 94 12.25 -7.42 -1.46
CA ALA A 94 12.22 -8.79 -2.00
C ALA A 94 12.69 -8.84 -3.46
N LEU A 95 12.16 -7.95 -4.31
CA LEU A 95 12.60 -7.82 -5.70
C LEU A 95 14.09 -7.48 -5.78
N HIS A 96 14.55 -6.48 -5.03
CA HIS A 96 15.96 -6.11 -4.99
C HIS A 96 16.86 -7.26 -4.54
N SER A 97 16.43 -8.07 -3.57
CA SER A 97 17.20 -9.23 -3.09
C SER A 97 17.41 -10.29 -4.17
N VAL A 98 16.45 -10.42 -5.10
CA VAL A 98 16.51 -11.38 -6.21
C VAL A 98 17.25 -10.81 -7.42
N THR A 99 16.99 -9.54 -7.78
CA THR A 99 17.50 -8.93 -9.02
C THR A 99 18.79 -8.13 -8.84
N GLY A 100 19.14 -7.79 -7.60
CA GLY A 100 20.21 -6.84 -7.28
C GLY A 100 19.96 -5.43 -7.86
N PHE A 101 21.00 -4.61 -7.88
CA PHE A 101 20.95 -3.23 -8.38
C PHE A 101 20.62 -3.09 -9.88
N LYS A 102 20.79 -4.16 -10.66
CA LYS A 102 20.48 -4.15 -12.09
C LYS A 102 18.97 -4.22 -12.36
N GLY A 103 18.17 -4.69 -11.39
CA GLY A 103 16.71 -4.78 -11.51
C GLY A 103 15.97 -3.54 -11.03
N TRP A 104 16.44 -2.33 -11.34
CA TRP A 104 15.70 -1.11 -11.01
C TRP A 104 14.45 -0.96 -11.88
N VAL A 105 14.63 -0.99 -13.20
CA VAL A 105 13.63 -0.53 -14.17
C VAL A 105 12.42 -1.46 -14.23
N TRP A 106 11.23 -0.86 -14.22
CA TRP A 106 9.95 -1.59 -14.18
C TRP A 106 9.77 -2.61 -15.32
N ASN A 107 10.23 -2.30 -16.53
CA ASN A 107 10.02 -3.16 -17.71
C ASN A 107 10.92 -4.42 -17.72
N SER A 108 11.90 -4.48 -16.82
CA SER A 108 12.74 -5.66 -16.57
C SER A 108 12.35 -6.45 -15.32
N GLY A 109 11.14 -6.22 -14.79
CA GLY A 109 10.70 -6.84 -13.53
C GLY A 109 11.30 -6.18 -12.29
N GLY A 110 11.68 -4.89 -12.40
CA GLY A 110 12.36 -4.17 -11.35
C GLY A 110 11.49 -3.57 -10.26
N TYR A 111 12.13 -3.03 -9.23
CA TYR A 111 11.49 -2.51 -8.01
C TYR A 111 11.16 -1.01 -8.05
N GLU A 112 11.32 -0.34 -9.19
CA GLU A 112 10.98 1.07 -9.39
C GLU A 112 9.52 1.42 -8.99
N TYR A 113 8.52 0.67 -9.48
CA TYR A 113 7.11 0.97 -9.17
C TYR A 113 6.74 0.75 -7.70
N PRO A 114 7.13 -0.37 -7.05
CA PRO A 114 6.94 -0.52 -5.61
C PRO A 114 7.52 0.65 -4.80
N VAL A 115 8.71 1.13 -5.15
CA VAL A 115 9.32 2.30 -4.49
C VAL A 115 8.50 3.56 -4.73
N PHE A 116 8.12 3.83 -5.98
CA PHE A 116 7.29 5.00 -6.32
C PHE A 116 5.96 5.00 -5.57
N TRP A 117 5.27 3.86 -5.50
CA TRP A 117 4.01 3.74 -4.78
C TRP A 117 4.18 3.82 -3.27
N ALA A 118 5.29 3.32 -2.71
CA ALA A 118 5.58 3.51 -1.30
C ALA A 118 5.73 5.01 -0.97
N ILE A 119 6.41 5.78 -1.81
CA ILE A 119 6.52 7.25 -1.67
C ILE A 119 5.15 7.92 -1.77
N ALA A 120 4.31 7.51 -2.73
CA ALA A 120 2.94 8.02 -2.84
C ALA A 120 2.12 7.73 -1.57
N CYS A 121 2.25 6.52 -0.99
CA CYS A 121 1.62 6.17 0.28
C CYS A 121 2.13 7.07 1.42
N LEU A 122 3.44 7.34 1.50
CA LEU A 122 4.02 8.24 2.50
C LEU A 122 3.51 9.69 2.35
N ALA A 123 3.32 10.17 1.12
CA ALA A 123 2.73 11.49 0.87
C ALA A 123 1.28 11.57 1.38
N VAL A 124 0.48 10.54 1.12
CA VAL A 124 -0.90 10.42 1.66
C VAL A 124 -0.87 10.30 3.18
N ALA A 125 0.09 9.57 3.77
CA ALA A 125 0.26 9.46 5.22
C ALA A 125 0.47 10.84 5.84
N LEU A 126 1.45 11.59 5.33
CA LEU A 126 1.79 12.92 5.81
C LEU A 126 0.57 13.82 5.83
N GLU A 127 -0.20 13.85 4.74
CA GLU A 127 -1.41 14.67 4.66
C GLU A 127 -2.49 14.20 5.63
N ALA A 128 -2.72 12.89 5.74
CA ALA A 128 -3.71 12.34 6.67
C ALA A 128 -3.38 12.68 8.14
N PHE A 129 -2.09 12.70 8.52
CA PHE A 129 -1.65 13.16 9.84
C PHE A 129 -1.79 14.67 10.03
N ARG A 130 -1.49 15.48 9.00
CA ARG A 130 -1.70 16.94 9.02
C ARG A 130 -3.17 17.29 9.27
N GLN A 131 -4.08 16.66 8.53
CA GLN A 131 -5.52 16.87 8.69
C GLN A 131 -6.00 16.51 10.10
N ARG A 132 -5.53 15.39 10.66
CA ARG A 132 -5.85 15.04 12.06
C ARG A 132 -5.35 16.10 13.04
N ARG A 133 -4.09 16.52 12.92
CA ARG A 133 -3.51 17.52 13.82
C ARG A 133 -4.29 18.84 13.75
N GLY A 134 -4.68 19.27 12.55
CA GLY A 134 -5.56 20.42 12.35
C GLY A 134 -6.92 20.25 13.05
N SER A 135 -7.55 19.08 12.92
CA SER A 135 -8.83 18.80 13.60
C SER A 135 -8.73 18.82 15.13
N LEU A 136 -7.60 18.37 15.69
CA LEU A 136 -7.40 18.38 17.15
C LEU A 136 -7.22 19.81 17.67
N ARG A 137 -6.41 20.62 16.96
CA ARG A 137 -6.19 22.04 17.29
C ARG A 137 -7.46 22.89 17.19
N ALA A 138 -8.38 22.54 16.29
CA ALA A 138 -9.64 23.26 16.14
C ALA A 138 -10.64 22.97 17.28
N VAL A 139 -10.47 21.86 18.00
CA VAL A 139 -11.33 21.43 19.12
C VAL A 139 -10.74 21.85 20.47
N GLU A 140 -9.42 22.05 20.54
CA GLU A 140 -8.76 22.60 21.73
C GLU A 140 -9.29 24.02 21.98
N PRO A 141 -9.98 24.29 23.10
CA PRO A 141 -10.40 25.64 23.43
C PRO A 141 -9.16 26.53 23.48
N GLN A 142 -9.31 27.83 23.22
CA GLN A 142 -8.32 28.83 23.63
C GLN A 142 -8.25 28.85 25.17
N ALA A 143 -7.73 27.79 25.79
CA ALA A 143 -7.73 27.58 27.24
C ALA A 143 -6.62 28.38 27.94
N ALA A 144 -6.10 29.41 27.29
CA ALA A 144 -5.01 30.25 27.78
C ALA A 144 -5.12 31.68 27.21
N ALA A 145 -6.31 32.27 27.27
CA ALA A 145 -6.52 33.71 27.10
C ALA A 145 -7.18 34.27 28.37
#